data_AF-A0A9E5V2E9-F1
#
_entry.id   AF-A0A9E5V2E9-F1
#
_cell.length_a   1.000
_cell.length_b   1.000
_cell.length_c   1.000
_cell.angle_alpha   90.00
_cell.angle_beta   90.00
_cell.angle_gamma   90.00
#
_symmetry.space_group_name_H-M   'P 1'
#
loop_
_entity.id
_entity.type
_entity.pdbx_description
1 polymer ?
#
loop_
_entity_poly.entity_id
_entity_poly.type
_entity_poly.pdbx_seq_one_letter_code
_entity_poly.pdbx_strand_id
1 'polypeptide(L)' 'TKAMGEGTGLGLSIVKNIIDKHHGRIEVESQPGHTVFRVWLPLDLASFLTKTGLTHLSMEQGA' A
#
# COMPACT_ATOMS: atom_id res chain seq x y z
N THR A 1 9.80 -27.31 -4.74
CA THR A 1 9.68 -25.85 -4.98
C THR A 1 10.17 -25.56 -6.39
N LYS A 2 9.49 -24.67 -7.13
CA LYS A 2 9.82 -24.39 -8.54
C LYS A 2 11.22 -23.79 -8.71
N ALA A 3 11.84 -23.93 -9.89
CA ALA A 3 13.18 -23.44 -10.14
C ALA A 3 13.24 -21.90 -10.12
N MET A 4 14.43 -21.35 -9.88
CA MET A 4 14.67 -19.91 -9.85
C MET A 4 14.29 -19.29 -11.21
N GLY A 5 13.28 -18.41 -11.22
CA GLY A 5 12.74 -17.80 -12.44
C GLY A 5 11.42 -18.41 -12.97
N GLU A 6 10.92 -19.50 -12.39
CA GLU A 6 9.66 -20.16 -12.81
C GLU A 6 8.40 -19.64 -12.07
N GLY A 7 8.53 -18.52 -11.36
CA GLY A 7 7.40 -17.83 -10.77
C GLY A 7 6.62 -17.07 -11.86
N THR A 8 5.29 -17.08 -11.79
CA THR A 8 4.44 -16.28 -12.71
C THR A 8 4.55 -14.76 -12.48
N GLY A 9 5.37 -14.31 -11.53
CA GLY A 9 5.52 -12.90 -11.17
C GLY A 9 4.33 -12.31 -10.40
N LEU A 10 3.32 -13.10 -10.06
CA LEU A 10 2.06 -12.61 -9.48
C LEU A 10 2.17 -12.17 -8.02
N GLY A 11 3.19 -12.62 -7.28
CA GLY A 11 3.28 -12.35 -5.83
C GLY A 11 3.33 -10.86 -5.52
N LEU A 12 4.21 -10.12 -6.19
CA LEU A 12 4.39 -8.70 -5.91
C LEU A 12 3.21 -7.84 -6.42
N SER A 13 2.55 -8.25 -7.50
CA SER A 13 1.35 -7.55 -7.97
C SER A 13 0.17 -7.74 -7.01
N ILE A 14 0.01 -8.93 -6.42
CA ILE A 14 -0.97 -9.18 -5.36
C ILE A 14 -0.66 -8.30 -4.13
N VAL A 15 0.60 -8.27 -3.69
CA VAL A 15 1.03 -7.43 -2.56
C VAL A 15 0.73 -5.95 -2.83
N LYS A 16 1.09 -5.45 -4.02
CA LYS A 16 0.83 -4.07 -4.42
C LYS A 16 -0.67 -3.75 -4.39
N ASN A 17 -1.51 -4.63 -4.95
CA ASN A 17 -2.96 -4.47 -4.93
C ASN A 17 -3.54 -4.44 -3.51
N ILE A 18 -3.04 -5.28 -2.60
CA ILE A 18 -3.48 -5.28 -1.19
C ILE A 18 -3.11 -3.95 -0.54
N ILE A 19 -1.87 -3.49 -0.69
CA ILE A 19 -1.39 -2.25 -0.08
C ILE A 19 -2.17 -1.04 -0.61
N ASP A 20 -2.42 -0.99 -1.92
CA ASP A 20 -3.17 0.11 -2.55
C ASP A 20 -4.63 0.14 -2.06
N LYS A 21 -5.30 -1.02 -1.89
CA LYS A 21 -6.64 -1.11 -1.31
C LYS A 21 -6.73 -0.59 0.13
N HIS A 22 -5.62 -0.64 0.87
CA HIS A 22 -5.54 -0.10 2.22
C HIS A 22 -4.99 1.34 2.25
N HIS A 23 -4.84 1.99 1.09
CA HIS A 23 -4.23 3.31 0.94
C HIS A 23 -2.83 3.40 1.56
N GLY A 24 -2.12 2.28 1.55
CA GLY A 24 -0.76 2.16 2.04
C GLY A 24 0.29 2.59 1.02
N ARG A 25 1.55 2.35 1.36
CA ARG A 25 2.72 2.60 0.51
C ARG A 25 3.67 1.41 0.59
N ILE A 26 4.33 1.11 -0.51
CA ILE A 26 5.46 0.17 -0.56
C ILE A 26 6.65 0.81 -1.27
N GLU A 27 7.84 0.60 -0.73
CA GLU A 27 9.11 0.98 -1.33
C GLU A 27 10.05 -0.24 -1.33
N VAL A 28 10.95 -0.27 -2.32
CA VAL A 28 11.94 -1.33 -2.45
C VAL A 28 13.32 -0.72 -2.67
N GLU A 29 14.29 -1.21 -1.91
CA GLU A 29 15.72 -0.97 -2.11
C GLU A 29 16.38 -2.33 -2.29
N SER A 30 17.09 -2.53 -3.41
CA SER A 30 17.69 -3.82 -3.72
C SER A 30 19.11 -3.65 -4.23
N GLN A 31 20.01 -4.46 -3.67
CA GLN A 31 21.37 -4.68 -4.12
C GLN A 31 21.64 -6.20 -4.15
N PRO A 32 22.62 -6.71 -4.90
CA PRO A 32 22.94 -8.14 -4.92
C PRO A 32 23.12 -8.71 -3.50
N GLY A 33 22.40 -9.78 -3.18
CA GLY A 33 22.44 -10.42 -1.85
C GLY A 33 21.67 -9.69 -0.74
N HIS A 34 21.04 -8.55 -1.02
CA HIS A 34 20.32 -7.78 -0.01
C HIS A 34 19.17 -6.95 -0.61
N THR A 35 17.94 -7.31 -0.25
CA THR A 35 16.73 -6.62 -0.70
C THR A 35 15.87 -6.26 0.50
N VAL A 36 15.42 -5.01 0.56
CA VAL A 36 14.55 -4.49 1.61
C VAL A 36 13.27 -3.98 0.98
N PHE A 37 12.14 -4.48 1.48
CA PHE A 37 10.81 -3.94 1.21
C PHE A 37 10.33 -3.20 2.45
N ARG A 38 9.87 -1.96 2.28
CA ARG A 38 9.25 -1.18 3.36
C ARG A 38 7.79 -0.96 3.03
N VAL A 39 6.91 -1.24 3.98
CA VAL A 39 5.46 -1.12 3.83
C VAL A 39 4.91 -0.22 4.92
N TRP A 40 4.06 0.73 4.55
CA TRP A 40 3.34 1.61 5.46
C TRP A 40 1.84 1.44 5.23
N LEU A 41 1.10 1.27 6.32
CA LEU A 41 -0.36 1.21 6.33
C LEU A 41 -0.90 2.26 7.31
N PRO A 42 -2.06 2.88 7.02
CA PRO A 42 -2.77 3.70 8.00
C PRO A 42 -3.09 2.88 9.27
N LEU A 43 -2.86 3.45 10.45
CA LEU A 43 -3.08 2.78 11.74
C LEU A 43 -4.46 3.05 12.32
N ASP A 44 -5.08 4.14 11.92
CA ASP A 44 -6.35 4.62 12.45
C ASP A 44 -7.19 5.30 11.35
N LEU A 45 -8.44 5.61 11.68
CA LEU A 45 -9.35 6.28 10.76
C LEU A 45 -8.87 7.69 10.39
N ALA A 46 -8.21 8.39 11.31
CA ALA A 46 -7.70 9.74 11.06
C ALA A 46 -6.64 9.73 9.94
N SER A 47 -5.61 8.88 10.07
CA SER A 47 -4.57 8.70 9.07
C SER A 47 -5.13 8.19 7.74
N PHE A 48 -6.16 7.35 7.76
CA PHE A 48 -6.88 6.92 6.56
C PHE A 48 -7.56 8.10 5.85
N LEU A 49 -8.36 8.89 6.57
CA LEU A 49 -9.12 10.03 6.01
C LEU A 49 -8.18 11.11 5.45
N THR A 50 -7.09 11.42 6.17
CA THR A 50 -6.06 12.37 5.68
C THR A 50 -5.40 11.87 4.41
N LYS A 51 -5.10 10.57 4.32
CA LYS A 51 -4.44 9.99 3.14
C LYS A 51 -5.35 9.91 1.91
N THR A 52 -6.64 9.73 2.12
CA THR A 52 -7.66 9.55 1.06
C THR A 52 -8.29 10.85 0.60
N GLY A 53 -8.02 11.99 1.26
CA GLY A 53 -8.63 13.28 0.92
C GLY A 53 -10.12 13.36 1.30
N LEU A 54 -10.62 12.40 2.09
CA LEU A 54 -12.02 12.32 2.54
C LEU A 54 -12.33 13.26 3.72
N THR A 55 -11.37 14.09 4.15
CA THR A 55 -11.55 15.07 5.24
C THR A 55 -12.46 16.25 4.88
N HIS A 56 -12.91 16.37 3.62
CA HIS A 56 -13.72 17.49 3.14
C HIS A 56 -15.22 17.14 2.99
N LEU A 57 -15.78 16.42 3.96
CA LEU A 57 -17.22 16.13 4.01
C LEU A 57 -17.82 16.70 5.31
N SER A 58 -18.75 17.64 5.11
CA SER A 58 -19.67 18.33 6.06
C SER A 58 -19.28 19.76 6.44
N MET A 59 -19.96 20.76 5.84
CA MET A 59 -20.73 21.82 6.53
C MET A 59 -21.45 22.71 5.48
N GLU A 60 -22.44 22.19 4.75
CA GLU A 60 -23.44 23.03 4.06
C GLU A 60 -24.78 22.30 4.02
N GLN A 61 -25.48 22.20 5.16
CA GLN A 61 -26.95 22.17 5.23
C GLN A 61 -27.37 22.56 6.65
N GLY A 62 -28.13 23.64 6.76
CA GLY A 62 -28.81 24.02 8.00
C GLY A 62 -28.65 25.49 8.40
N ALA A 63 -29.13 26.40 7.57
CA ALA A 63 -29.67 27.69 8.01
C ALA A 63 -31.14 27.74 7.63
#